data_AF-A0A1C5EYM7-F1
#
_entry.id   AF-A0A1C5EYM7-F1
#
_cell.length_a   1.000
_cell.length_b   1.000
_cell.length_c   1.000
_cell.angle_alpha   90.00
_cell.angle_beta   90.00
_cell.angle_gamma   90.00
#
_symmetry.space_group_name_H-M   'P 1'
#
loop_
_entity.id
_entity.type
_entity.pdbx_description
1 polymer ?
#
loop_
_entity_poly.entity_id
_entity_poly.type
_entity_poly.pdbx_seq_one_letter_code
_entity_poly.pdbx_strand_id
1 'polypeptide(L)'
;MTRDISFNTGFDGFDDYREVPRSNGGLANRTIHLFFETRNSAPDTFTVRMHGDAVPYDGNGEWRGTMRRKPSEIAAAVQTALSCWFDGVVRYRIPETRNSYYYESLPVESFGAATAQELLRPVGLKLAKAGHKLLQFLFTEGDDGLKRLWESLKGALRQGEQIITVHSADVFIPWGMLYLPPDPATKLNGKDAKWEPGGFLGYTHLIEHSTGHAEGYHHVINKDGDVLRSGLHFDTRIQKPGETPAIIDTVQGLMERHSDVALRTSKVEVEEAFCDPGVNEHVLFFAAHGSALTFDANGPVEARVVLSDDEPIRSSDFEYWRSERSERMASPLCFMMVCAGGRATPALHEGLGLALLNLGVGCLVGPQIDIPRKFASDYACRFFEAFFTPGTRVAPVARKLARHYLDEQATPLGLAFTLLRGLDNHIAVDPAEAESVPAEVAATQAVPEKAVPEKAVPAKAGNL
;
A
#
# COMPACT_ATOMS: atom_id res chain seq x y z
N MET A 1 -18.57 -44.79 4.05
CA MET A 1 -19.11 -44.37 2.75
C MET A 1 -18.71 -42.92 2.53
N THR A 2 -17.99 -42.71 1.45
CA THR A 2 -17.30 -41.52 0.95
C THR A 2 -18.24 -40.37 0.61
N ARG A 3 -17.81 -39.15 0.96
CA ARG A 3 -17.79 -37.92 0.13
C ARG A 3 -16.67 -37.06 0.73
N ASP A 4 -15.43 -37.21 0.26
CA ASP A 4 -14.85 -36.38 -0.81
C ASP A 4 -15.38 -34.94 -0.78
N ILE A 5 -14.59 -34.04 -0.19
CA ILE A 5 -14.58 -32.63 -0.56
C ILE A 5 -13.21 -32.40 -1.19
N SER A 6 -13.25 -32.52 -2.51
CA SER A 6 -12.22 -32.21 -3.49
C SER A 6 -11.89 -30.71 -3.53
N PHE A 7 -10.66 -30.45 -3.98
CA PHE A 7 -9.93 -29.22 -4.35
C PHE A 7 -10.74 -28.03 -4.89
N ASN A 8 -10.11 -26.84 -4.84
CA ASN A 8 -10.17 -25.88 -5.95
C ASN A 8 -8.94 -24.96 -6.01
N THR A 9 -8.60 -24.66 -7.27
CA THR A 9 -7.41 -24.04 -7.86
C THR A 9 -7.15 -22.59 -7.45
N GLY A 10 -5.87 -22.27 -7.21
CA GLY A 10 -5.35 -20.91 -7.15
C GLY A 10 -4.96 -20.41 -8.54
N PHE A 11 -5.13 -19.12 -8.80
CA PHE A 11 -4.84 -18.46 -10.08
C PHE A 11 -3.57 -17.62 -9.90
N ASP A 12 -2.52 -17.89 -10.67
CA ASP A 12 -1.24 -17.17 -10.60
C ASP A 12 -1.16 -15.95 -11.55
N GLY A 13 -2.24 -15.68 -12.29
CA GLY A 13 -2.34 -14.51 -13.14
C GLY A 13 -1.97 -14.73 -14.62
N PHE A 14 -1.45 -15.89 -15.03
CA PHE A 14 -0.90 -16.06 -16.39
C PHE A 14 -1.13 -17.44 -17.05
N ASP A 15 -2.39 -17.85 -17.18
CA ASP A 15 -2.86 -18.99 -18.01
C ASP A 15 -2.33 -20.41 -17.67
N ASP A 16 -1.48 -20.60 -16.66
CA ASP A 16 -1.06 -21.94 -16.21
C ASP A 16 -1.60 -22.29 -14.80
N TYR A 17 -2.29 -23.42 -14.70
CA TYR A 17 -2.85 -23.92 -13.45
C TYR A 17 -1.73 -24.50 -12.57
N ARG A 18 -1.42 -23.86 -11.44
CA ARG A 18 -0.61 -24.47 -10.36
C ARG A 18 -1.34 -24.48 -9.02
N GLU A 19 -1.19 -25.60 -8.31
CA GLU A 19 -1.75 -25.84 -6.98
C GLU A 19 -1.03 -24.98 -5.93
N VAL A 20 -1.76 -24.09 -5.24
CA VAL A 20 -1.22 -23.35 -4.08
C VAL A 20 -1.77 -23.99 -2.80
N PRO A 21 -0.93 -24.54 -1.90
CA PRO A 21 -1.37 -25.09 -0.64
C PRO A 21 -2.04 -24.04 0.26
N ARG A 22 -3.15 -24.41 0.91
CA ARG A 22 -3.74 -23.58 1.98
C ARG A 22 -2.73 -23.44 3.11
N SER A 23 -2.40 -22.21 3.51
CA SER A 23 -1.87 -21.98 4.86
C SER A 23 -3.00 -22.30 5.84
N ASN A 24 -2.81 -23.34 6.65
CA ASN A 24 -3.80 -23.83 7.64
C ASN A 24 -3.97 -22.89 8.85
N GLY A 25 -3.87 -21.57 8.67
CA GLY A 25 -3.73 -20.59 9.75
C GLY A 25 -4.64 -19.36 9.65
N GLY A 26 -5.95 -19.54 9.87
CA GLY A 26 -6.75 -18.58 10.65
C GLY A 26 -7.48 -17.40 9.98
N LEU A 27 -7.42 -17.22 8.65
CA LEU A 27 -8.14 -16.12 7.96
C LEU A 27 -9.16 -16.59 6.89
N ALA A 28 -9.45 -17.89 6.84
CA ALA A 28 -10.03 -18.56 5.67
C ALA A 28 -11.57 -18.54 5.52
N ASN A 29 -12.24 -17.44 5.88
CA ASN A 29 -13.62 -17.21 5.45
C ASN A 29 -13.78 -15.70 5.28
N ARG A 30 -13.81 -15.19 4.04
CA ARG A 30 -14.22 -13.83 3.60
C ARG A 30 -13.15 -13.01 2.84
N THR A 31 -12.48 -13.64 1.88
CA THR A 31 -11.61 -13.04 0.89
C THR A 31 -12.38 -12.52 -0.33
N ILE A 32 -11.89 -11.42 -0.90
CA ILE A 32 -12.31 -10.84 -2.17
C ILE A 32 -11.05 -10.47 -2.94
N HIS A 33 -10.88 -11.02 -4.13
CA HIS A 33 -9.88 -10.61 -5.09
C HIS A 33 -10.54 -9.81 -6.21
N LEU A 34 -10.08 -8.58 -6.43
CA LEU A 34 -10.59 -7.69 -7.49
C LEU A 34 -9.48 -7.40 -8.48
N PHE A 35 -9.69 -7.69 -9.77
CA PHE A 35 -8.71 -7.44 -10.82
C PHE A 35 -9.17 -6.31 -11.72
N PHE A 36 -8.27 -5.38 -12.02
CA PHE A 36 -8.48 -4.31 -12.99
C PHE A 36 -7.39 -4.40 -14.06
N GLU A 37 -7.76 -4.93 -15.22
CA GLU A 37 -6.83 -5.24 -16.31
C GLU A 37 -7.16 -4.38 -17.53
N THR A 38 -6.19 -3.60 -18.01
CA THR A 38 -6.32 -2.92 -19.29
C THR A 38 -6.35 -3.94 -20.44
N ARG A 39 -7.18 -3.70 -21.46
CA ARG A 39 -7.17 -4.54 -22.67
C ARG A 39 -6.28 -3.91 -23.72
N ASN A 40 -5.25 -4.62 -24.17
CA ASN A 40 -4.37 -4.17 -25.26
C ASN A 40 -5.14 -3.77 -26.54
N SER A 41 -6.29 -4.41 -26.80
CA SER A 41 -7.15 -4.12 -27.95
C SER A 41 -8.13 -2.95 -27.75
N ALA A 42 -8.27 -2.44 -26.52
CA ALA A 42 -9.20 -1.37 -26.17
C ALA A 42 -8.66 -0.58 -24.96
N PRO A 43 -7.70 0.35 -25.17
CA PRO A 43 -6.96 1.03 -24.10
C PRO A 43 -7.82 1.95 -23.22
N ASP A 44 -9.05 2.23 -23.66
CA ASP A 44 -10.04 3.03 -22.93
C ASP A 44 -10.98 2.19 -22.05
N THR A 45 -10.67 0.91 -21.82
CA THR A 45 -11.52 -0.01 -21.05
C THR A 45 -10.70 -0.91 -20.15
N PHE A 46 -11.32 -1.31 -19.04
CA PHE A 46 -10.78 -2.30 -18.12
C PHE A 46 -11.68 -3.53 -18.11
N THR A 47 -11.08 -4.71 -18.14
CA THR A 47 -11.75 -5.91 -17.67
C THR A 47 -11.69 -5.90 -16.14
N VAL A 48 -12.86 -5.99 -15.51
CA VAL A 48 -12.97 -6.11 -14.05
C VAL A 48 -13.38 -7.53 -13.73
N ARG A 49 -12.58 -8.22 -12.92
CA ARG A 49 -12.85 -9.59 -12.46
C ARG A 49 -12.92 -9.63 -10.94
N MET A 50 -13.76 -10.52 -10.41
CA MET A 50 -13.90 -10.72 -8.98
C MET A 50 -14.10 -12.19 -8.64
N HIS A 51 -13.35 -12.68 -7.64
CA HIS A 51 -13.55 -14.00 -7.04
C HIS A 51 -13.18 -13.97 -5.55
N GLY A 52 -13.50 -15.04 -4.82
CA GLY A 52 -13.27 -15.15 -3.39
C GLY A 52 -14.39 -15.91 -2.71
N ASP A 53 -14.19 -16.33 -1.46
CA ASP A 53 -15.19 -17.07 -0.69
C ASP A 53 -16.29 -16.13 -0.11
N ALA A 54 -16.04 -14.82 -0.06
CA ALA A 54 -16.99 -13.81 0.39
C ALA A 54 -18.09 -13.51 -0.63
N VAL A 55 -17.86 -13.85 -1.90
CA VAL A 55 -18.77 -13.53 -3.00
C VAL A 55 -19.56 -14.78 -3.37
N PRO A 56 -20.90 -14.70 -3.47
CA PRO A 56 -21.71 -15.87 -3.80
C PRO A 56 -21.32 -16.41 -5.18
N TYR A 57 -21.31 -17.73 -5.32
CA TYR A 57 -21.17 -18.39 -6.61
C TYR A 57 -22.43 -18.14 -7.45
N ASP A 58 -22.29 -17.60 -8.66
CA ASP A 58 -23.41 -17.25 -9.53
C ASP A 58 -23.74 -18.35 -10.56
N GLY A 59 -23.05 -19.49 -10.51
CA GLY A 59 -23.21 -20.57 -11.49
C GLY A 59 -22.38 -20.41 -12.77
N ASN A 60 -21.70 -19.27 -12.99
CA ASN A 60 -21.04 -18.94 -14.25
C ASN A 60 -19.50 -18.79 -14.15
N GLY A 61 -18.90 -19.11 -12.99
CA GLY A 61 -17.46 -18.99 -12.78
C GLY A 61 -17.08 -17.68 -12.06
N GLU A 62 -15.99 -17.03 -12.50
CA GLU A 62 -15.57 -15.73 -11.97
C GLU A 62 -16.57 -14.62 -12.33
N TRP A 63 -16.81 -13.69 -11.41
CA TRP A 63 -17.59 -12.49 -11.74
C TRP A 63 -16.77 -11.63 -12.71
N ARG A 64 -17.36 -11.22 -13.83
CA ARG A 64 -16.65 -10.47 -14.87
C ARG A 64 -17.52 -9.39 -15.51
N GLY A 65 -16.91 -8.25 -15.78
CA GLY A 65 -17.51 -7.15 -16.52
C GLY A 65 -16.50 -6.25 -17.20
N THR A 66 -16.98 -5.36 -18.06
CA THR A 66 -16.16 -4.34 -18.73
C THR A 66 -16.48 -2.97 -18.14
N MET A 67 -15.49 -2.31 -17.54
CA MET A 67 -15.55 -0.90 -17.15
C MET A 67 -15.12 -0.02 -18.32
N ARG A 68 -15.98 0.93 -18.71
CA ARG A 68 -15.76 1.84 -19.84
C ARG A 68 -15.26 3.20 -19.33
N ARG A 69 -14.04 3.19 -18.82
CA ARG A 69 -13.35 4.36 -18.27
C ARG A 69 -11.91 4.36 -18.75
N LYS A 70 -11.41 5.53 -19.12
CA LYS A 70 -9.99 5.69 -19.46
C LYS A 70 -9.16 5.75 -18.17
N PRO A 71 -7.90 5.26 -18.19
CA PRO A 71 -6.99 5.40 -17.05
C PRO A 71 -6.87 6.85 -16.54
N SER A 72 -6.80 7.82 -17.46
CA SER A 72 -6.72 9.25 -17.11
C SER A 72 -7.97 9.80 -16.43
N GLU A 73 -9.16 9.28 -16.76
CA GLU A 73 -10.42 9.66 -16.09
C GLU A 73 -10.47 9.11 -14.65
N ILE A 74 -10.00 7.87 -14.46
CA ILE A 74 -9.87 7.25 -13.13
C ILE A 74 -8.86 8.05 -12.30
N ALA A 75 -7.68 8.35 -12.85
CA ALA A 75 -6.67 9.16 -12.18
C ALA A 75 -7.22 10.53 -11.77
N ALA A 76 -7.97 11.21 -12.64
CA ALA A 76 -8.61 12.49 -12.33
C ALA A 76 -9.68 12.37 -11.22
N ALA A 77 -10.48 11.30 -11.22
CA ALA A 77 -11.47 11.03 -10.18
C ALA A 77 -10.81 10.71 -8.83
N VAL A 78 -9.73 9.93 -8.83
CA VAL A 78 -8.89 9.64 -7.66
C VAL A 78 -8.31 10.94 -7.11
N GLN A 79 -7.67 11.76 -7.96
CA GLN A 79 -7.10 13.04 -7.56
C GLN A 79 -8.16 13.97 -6.94
N THR A 80 -9.37 14.00 -7.51
CA THR A 80 -10.49 14.78 -6.96
C THR A 80 -10.86 14.31 -5.54
N ALA A 81 -10.91 12.99 -5.31
CA ALA A 81 -11.19 12.44 -3.98
C ALA A 81 -10.06 12.77 -2.99
N LEU A 82 -8.80 12.57 -3.39
CA LEU A 82 -7.64 12.84 -2.54
C LEU A 82 -7.50 14.32 -2.19
N SER A 83 -7.74 15.22 -3.14
CA SER A 83 -7.80 16.67 -2.87
C SER A 83 -8.93 17.02 -1.89
N CYS A 84 -10.11 16.39 -2.01
CA CYS A 84 -11.20 16.59 -1.06
C CYS A 84 -10.81 16.19 0.36
N TRP A 85 -10.08 15.08 0.50
CA TRP A 85 -9.50 14.63 1.76
C TRP A 85 -8.44 15.60 2.27
N PHE A 86 -7.41 15.89 1.49
CA PHE A 86 -6.35 16.81 1.86
C PHE A 86 -6.89 18.18 2.33
N ASP A 87 -7.84 18.76 1.60
CA ASP A 87 -8.47 20.02 2.01
C ASP A 87 -9.40 19.87 3.23
N GLY A 88 -10.04 18.72 3.38
CA GLY A 88 -10.97 18.42 4.46
C GLY A 88 -10.30 18.06 5.79
N VAL A 89 -9.06 17.59 5.76
CA VAL A 89 -8.33 17.17 6.97
C VAL A 89 -6.99 17.89 7.13
N VAL A 90 -6.15 17.95 6.12
CA VAL A 90 -4.80 18.54 6.30
C VAL A 90 -4.84 20.06 6.30
N ARG A 91 -5.57 20.66 5.36
CA ARG A 91 -5.68 22.13 5.24
C ARG A 91 -6.88 22.71 5.97
N TYR A 92 -7.65 21.87 6.68
CA TYR A 92 -8.83 22.32 7.38
C TYR A 92 -8.47 23.24 8.55
N ARG A 93 -8.98 24.46 8.51
CA ARG A 93 -8.81 25.47 9.56
C ARG A 93 -10.12 25.64 10.29
N ILE A 94 -10.03 25.74 11.61
CA ILE A 94 -11.18 26.10 12.43
C ILE A 94 -11.47 27.59 12.18
N PRO A 95 -12.69 27.95 11.73
CA PRO A 95 -13.03 29.34 11.39
C PRO A 95 -12.71 30.34 12.52
N GLU A 96 -12.92 29.92 13.77
CA GLU A 96 -12.79 30.74 14.97
C GLU A 96 -11.31 31.01 15.35
N THR A 97 -10.37 30.14 14.98
CA THR A 97 -8.97 30.27 15.41
C THR A 97 -8.03 30.78 14.34
N ARG A 98 -8.46 30.87 13.05
CA ARG A 98 -7.78 31.37 11.82
C ARG A 98 -6.34 30.90 11.50
N ASN A 99 -5.55 30.56 12.50
CA ASN A 99 -4.12 30.29 12.48
C ASN A 99 -3.77 28.87 12.92
N SER A 100 -4.73 28.06 13.38
CA SER A 100 -4.47 26.65 13.75
C SER A 100 -5.20 25.68 12.82
N TYR A 101 -4.47 24.69 12.33
CA TYR A 101 -5.03 23.58 11.57
C TYR A 101 -5.61 22.55 12.53
N TYR A 102 -6.84 22.12 12.25
CA TYR A 102 -7.59 21.26 13.17
C TYR A 102 -6.90 19.90 13.40
N TYR A 103 -6.31 19.34 12.34
CA TYR A 103 -5.65 18.03 12.37
C TYR A 103 -4.11 18.10 12.34
N GLU A 104 -3.51 19.29 12.49
CA GLU A 104 -2.05 19.38 12.71
C GLU A 104 -1.65 18.73 14.04
N SER A 105 -2.57 18.72 15.00
CA SER A 105 -2.53 17.96 16.24
C SER A 105 -3.64 16.91 16.26
N LEU A 106 -3.63 16.01 17.25
CA LEU A 106 -4.76 15.11 17.48
C LEU A 106 -5.93 15.93 18.04
N PRO A 107 -7.09 16.00 17.36
CA PRO A 107 -8.20 16.84 17.77
C PRO A 107 -8.66 16.65 19.21
N VAL A 108 -8.67 15.40 19.69
CA VAL A 108 -9.09 15.08 21.06
C VAL A 108 -8.13 15.64 22.11
N GLU A 109 -6.83 15.67 21.83
CA GLU A 109 -5.85 16.33 22.71
C GLU A 109 -6.08 17.84 22.79
N SER A 110 -6.51 18.46 21.69
CA SER A 110 -6.64 19.90 21.57
C SER A 110 -7.99 20.45 22.06
N PHE A 111 -9.08 19.69 21.89
CA PHE A 111 -10.45 20.18 22.14
C PHE A 111 -11.28 19.27 23.06
N GLY A 112 -10.77 18.09 23.42
CA GLY A 112 -11.52 17.06 24.12
C GLY A 112 -12.44 16.24 23.19
N ALA A 113 -12.80 15.04 23.65
CA ALA A 113 -13.49 14.04 22.83
C ALA A 113 -14.83 14.51 22.23
N ALA A 114 -15.69 15.15 23.04
CA ALA A 114 -17.02 15.57 22.62
C ALA A 114 -16.96 16.61 21.49
N THR A 115 -16.21 17.70 21.70
CA THR A 115 -16.06 18.77 20.71
C THR A 115 -15.36 18.27 19.45
N ALA A 116 -14.35 17.42 19.60
CA ALA A 116 -13.65 16.86 18.45
C ALA A 116 -14.58 16.01 17.55
N GLN A 117 -15.47 15.22 18.14
CA GLN A 117 -16.46 14.43 17.40
C GLN A 117 -17.51 15.31 16.69
N GLU A 118 -17.93 16.42 17.32
CA GLU A 118 -18.84 17.37 16.68
C GLU A 118 -18.23 18.03 15.44
N LEU A 119 -16.95 18.39 15.52
CA LEU A 119 -16.18 18.96 14.42
C LEU A 119 -15.88 17.93 13.32
N LEU A 120 -15.69 16.66 13.68
CA LEU A 120 -15.50 15.57 12.72
C LEU A 120 -16.76 15.34 11.87
N ARG A 121 -17.96 15.49 12.44
CA ARG A 121 -19.23 15.16 11.77
C ARG A 121 -19.39 15.79 10.37
N PRO A 122 -19.28 17.12 10.17
CA PRO A 122 -19.39 17.72 8.84
C PRO A 122 -18.23 17.33 7.91
N VAL A 123 -17.02 17.15 8.45
CA VAL A 123 -15.84 16.71 7.69
C VAL A 123 -16.05 15.29 7.17
N GLY A 124 -16.38 14.34 8.05
CA GLY A 124 -16.62 12.95 7.68
C GLY A 124 -17.75 12.78 6.67
N LEU A 125 -18.80 13.61 6.72
CA LEU A 125 -19.85 13.59 5.69
C LEU A 125 -19.31 14.01 4.32
N LYS A 126 -18.47 15.05 4.27
CA LYS A 126 -17.80 15.50 3.04
C LYS A 126 -16.88 14.40 2.49
N LEU A 127 -16.11 13.73 3.35
CA LEU A 127 -15.22 12.64 2.96
C LEU A 127 -15.98 11.41 2.48
N ALA A 128 -17.03 11.00 3.19
CA ALA A 128 -17.91 9.90 2.81
C ALA A 128 -18.54 10.12 1.42
N LYS A 129 -18.99 11.36 1.13
CA LYS A 129 -19.46 11.72 -0.23
C LYS A 129 -18.38 11.54 -1.29
N ALA A 130 -17.16 11.99 -1.01
CA ALA A 130 -16.06 11.90 -1.97
C ALA A 130 -15.68 10.44 -2.25
N GLY A 131 -15.50 9.64 -1.20
CA GLY A 131 -15.24 8.20 -1.31
C GLY A 131 -16.38 7.45 -2.01
N HIS A 132 -17.63 7.78 -1.71
CA HIS A 132 -18.80 7.16 -2.35
C HIS A 132 -18.90 7.52 -3.83
N LYS A 133 -18.65 8.80 -4.18
CA LYS A 133 -18.66 9.26 -5.57
C LYS A 133 -17.59 8.54 -6.39
N LEU A 134 -16.38 8.39 -5.86
CA LEU A 134 -15.30 7.65 -6.53
C LEU A 134 -15.68 6.17 -6.68
N LEU A 135 -16.19 5.53 -5.63
CA LEU A 135 -16.63 4.13 -5.69
C LEU A 135 -17.73 3.91 -6.75
N GLN A 136 -18.74 4.78 -6.81
CA GLN A 136 -19.76 4.72 -7.87
C GLN A 136 -19.17 4.95 -9.26
N PHE A 137 -18.22 5.89 -9.40
CA PHE A 137 -17.60 6.21 -10.67
C PHE A 137 -16.90 5.00 -11.31
N LEU A 138 -16.28 4.15 -10.49
CA LEU A 138 -15.60 2.93 -10.93
C LEU A 138 -16.57 1.86 -11.46
N PHE A 139 -17.74 1.70 -10.86
CA PHE A 139 -18.60 0.52 -11.13
C PHE A 139 -19.89 0.81 -11.89
N THR A 140 -20.22 2.08 -12.17
CA THR A 140 -21.51 2.45 -12.80
C THR A 140 -21.49 2.52 -14.33
N GLU A 141 -20.35 2.85 -14.95
CA GLU A 141 -20.23 2.92 -16.41
C GLU A 141 -19.51 1.69 -16.97
N GLY A 142 -20.32 0.69 -17.33
CA GLY A 142 -19.84 -0.56 -17.89
C GLY A 142 -20.97 -1.39 -18.51
N ASP A 143 -20.65 -2.63 -18.85
CA ASP A 143 -21.63 -3.61 -19.32
C ASP A 143 -22.49 -4.18 -18.17
N ASP A 144 -23.46 -5.04 -18.51
CA ASP A 144 -24.32 -5.67 -17.51
C ASP A 144 -23.56 -6.65 -16.60
N GLY A 145 -22.42 -7.16 -17.05
CA GLY A 145 -21.52 -7.97 -16.22
C GLY A 145 -20.95 -7.16 -15.07
N LEU A 146 -20.48 -5.94 -15.35
CA LEU A 146 -19.97 -5.03 -14.32
C LEU A 146 -21.04 -4.65 -13.31
N LYS A 147 -22.28 -4.39 -13.76
CA LYS A 147 -23.40 -4.08 -12.85
C LYS A 147 -23.69 -5.24 -11.90
N ARG A 148 -23.74 -6.47 -12.41
CA ARG A 148 -23.96 -7.67 -11.58
C ARG A 148 -22.82 -7.89 -10.59
N LEU A 149 -21.57 -7.76 -11.05
CA LEU A 149 -20.37 -7.80 -10.21
C LEU A 149 -20.48 -6.77 -9.09
N TRP A 150 -20.87 -5.53 -9.42
CA TRP A 150 -21.01 -4.45 -8.45
C TRP A 150 -22.08 -4.71 -7.39
N GLU A 151 -23.25 -5.23 -7.79
CA GLU A 151 -24.29 -5.62 -6.81
C GLU A 151 -23.80 -6.72 -5.86
N SER A 152 -23.10 -7.72 -6.40
CA SER A 152 -22.51 -8.80 -5.60
C SER A 152 -21.44 -8.28 -4.63
N LEU A 153 -20.53 -7.43 -5.11
CA LEU A 153 -19.50 -6.79 -4.30
C LEU A 153 -20.11 -5.97 -3.15
N LYS A 154 -21.11 -5.13 -3.43
CA LYS A 154 -21.84 -4.39 -2.38
C LYS A 154 -22.47 -5.31 -1.35
N GLY A 155 -23.03 -6.43 -1.79
CA GLY A 155 -23.59 -7.44 -0.90
C GLY A 155 -22.53 -7.99 0.05
N ALA A 156 -21.40 -8.43 -0.49
CA ALA A 156 -20.28 -8.97 0.30
C ALA A 156 -19.71 -7.94 1.28
N LEU A 157 -19.42 -6.72 0.82
CA LEU A 157 -18.85 -5.65 1.67
C LEU A 157 -19.77 -5.28 2.85
N ARG A 158 -21.10 -5.44 2.72
CA ARG A 158 -22.05 -5.15 3.81
C ARG A 158 -22.24 -6.27 4.82
N GLN A 159 -21.78 -7.49 4.52
CA GLN A 159 -21.95 -8.62 5.43
C GLN A 159 -20.99 -8.58 6.63
N GLY A 160 -20.13 -7.56 6.73
CA GLY A 160 -19.09 -7.43 7.75
C GLY A 160 -17.68 -7.39 7.15
N GLU A 161 -16.69 -7.66 8.00
CA GLU A 161 -15.26 -7.63 7.67
C GLU A 161 -14.91 -8.52 6.46
N GLN A 162 -13.96 -8.06 5.64
CA GLN A 162 -13.48 -8.75 4.43
C GLN A 162 -11.96 -8.63 4.37
N ILE A 163 -11.31 -9.56 3.67
CA ILE A 163 -9.91 -9.48 3.26
C ILE A 163 -9.90 -9.21 1.76
N ILE A 164 -9.44 -8.03 1.37
CA ILE A 164 -9.57 -7.55 -0.01
C ILE A 164 -8.17 -7.36 -0.59
N THR A 165 -7.86 -8.13 -1.63
CA THR A 165 -6.69 -7.89 -2.46
C THR A 165 -7.15 -7.33 -3.79
N VAL A 166 -6.71 -6.11 -4.10
CA VAL A 166 -6.97 -5.49 -5.40
C VAL A 166 -5.75 -5.63 -6.27
N HIS A 167 -5.90 -6.26 -7.42
CA HIS A 167 -4.85 -6.47 -8.42
C HIS A 167 -4.97 -5.43 -9.53
N SER A 168 -4.00 -4.52 -9.63
CA SER A 168 -3.86 -3.63 -10.78
C SER A 168 -2.46 -3.02 -10.86
N ALA A 169 -1.87 -3.05 -12.04
CA ALA A 169 -0.66 -2.29 -12.36
C ALA A 169 -0.97 -0.88 -12.90
N ASP A 170 -2.18 -0.68 -13.45
CA ASP A 170 -2.52 0.49 -14.26
C ASP A 170 -3.31 1.56 -13.49
N VAL A 171 -3.98 1.18 -12.40
CA VAL A 171 -4.78 2.12 -11.60
C VAL A 171 -4.48 1.97 -10.13
N PHE A 172 -4.23 3.09 -9.46
CA PHE A 172 -4.00 3.15 -8.03
C PHE A 172 -5.17 3.86 -7.35
N ILE A 173 -5.95 3.13 -6.56
CA ILE A 173 -7.18 3.63 -5.95
C ILE A 173 -6.98 3.64 -4.42
N PRO A 174 -7.37 4.73 -3.71
CA PRO A 174 -7.25 4.81 -2.26
C PRO A 174 -8.38 4.01 -1.59
N TRP A 175 -8.32 2.68 -1.68
CA TRP A 175 -9.40 1.78 -1.28
C TRP A 175 -9.87 2.01 0.16
N GLY A 176 -8.94 2.25 1.09
CA GLY A 176 -9.25 2.54 2.49
C GLY A 176 -10.15 3.78 2.70
N MET A 177 -10.05 4.75 1.78
CA MET A 177 -10.76 6.03 1.82
C MET A 177 -12.09 6.00 1.07
N LEU A 178 -12.41 4.91 0.36
CA LEU A 178 -13.69 4.74 -0.32
C LEU A 178 -14.82 4.50 0.69
N TYR A 179 -16.04 4.87 0.31
CA TYR A 179 -17.18 4.82 1.20
C TYR A 179 -18.37 4.10 0.57
N LEU A 180 -18.85 3.05 1.24
CA LEU A 180 -20.09 2.35 0.95
C LEU A 180 -21.01 2.48 2.17
N PRO A 181 -22.18 3.15 2.06
CA PRO A 181 -23.11 3.20 3.17
C PRO A 181 -23.48 1.79 3.66
N PRO A 182 -23.26 1.46 4.95
CA PRO A 182 -23.57 0.13 5.47
C PRO A 182 -25.05 -0.19 5.33
N ASP A 183 -25.92 0.77 5.68
CA ASP A 183 -27.34 0.75 5.34
C ASP A 183 -27.59 1.35 3.94
N PRO A 184 -28.13 0.59 2.96
CA PRO A 184 -28.50 1.09 1.64
C PRO A 184 -29.49 2.27 1.66
N ALA A 185 -30.29 2.43 2.72
CA ALA A 185 -31.23 3.53 2.88
C ALA A 185 -30.56 4.83 3.35
N THR A 186 -29.28 4.79 3.75
CA THR A 186 -28.54 5.96 4.19
C THR A 186 -28.34 6.95 3.04
N LYS A 187 -28.88 8.15 3.21
CA LYS A 187 -28.69 9.27 2.30
C LYS A 187 -27.44 10.03 2.70
N LEU A 188 -26.55 10.25 1.73
CA LEU A 188 -25.41 11.15 1.91
C LEU A 188 -25.77 12.60 1.57
N ASN A 189 -26.91 12.87 0.92
CA ASN A 189 -27.31 14.21 0.47
C ASN A 189 -28.64 14.65 1.12
N GLY A 190 -28.85 15.98 1.16
CA GLY A 190 -30.06 16.58 1.73
C GLY A 190 -29.96 16.87 3.23
N LYS A 191 -31.09 17.22 3.84
CA LYS A 191 -31.18 17.59 5.27
C LYS A 191 -30.94 16.41 6.22
N ASP A 192 -31.28 15.20 5.77
CA ASP A 192 -31.12 13.95 6.53
C ASP A 192 -29.78 13.25 6.23
N ALA A 193 -28.81 13.99 5.68
CA ALA A 193 -27.53 13.44 5.29
C ALA A 193 -26.75 12.96 6.52
N LYS A 194 -26.41 11.67 6.56
CA LYS A 194 -25.65 11.05 7.64
C LYS A 194 -24.56 10.14 7.08
N TRP A 195 -23.53 9.93 7.88
CA TRP A 195 -22.47 8.97 7.60
C TRP A 195 -22.11 8.26 8.91
N GLU A 196 -21.42 7.13 8.79
CA GLU A 196 -20.89 6.39 9.94
C GLU A 196 -19.51 5.79 9.62
N PRO A 197 -18.62 5.63 10.61
CA PRO A 197 -17.28 5.09 10.42
C PRO A 197 -17.24 3.77 9.62
N GLY A 198 -18.16 2.85 9.91
CA GLY A 198 -18.28 1.55 9.27
C GLY A 198 -18.52 1.57 7.75
N GLY A 199 -18.85 2.74 7.18
CA GLY A 199 -18.97 2.88 5.73
C GLY A 199 -17.65 3.06 4.99
N PHE A 200 -16.58 3.46 5.67
CA PHE A 200 -15.25 3.53 5.04
C PHE A 200 -14.64 2.13 4.92
N LEU A 201 -14.15 1.77 3.73
CA LEU A 201 -13.68 0.40 3.51
C LEU A 201 -12.46 0.07 4.38
N GLY A 202 -11.54 1.01 4.59
CA GLY A 202 -10.36 0.82 5.44
C GLY A 202 -10.66 0.78 6.95
N TYR A 203 -11.85 1.20 7.36
CA TYR A 203 -12.32 1.04 8.74
C TYR A 203 -12.83 -0.39 8.98
N THR A 204 -13.51 -0.97 7.99
CA THR A 204 -14.22 -2.24 8.13
C THR A 204 -13.39 -3.44 7.67
N HIS A 205 -12.62 -3.31 6.59
CA HIS A 205 -11.96 -4.42 5.90
C HIS A 205 -10.44 -4.36 6.03
N LEU A 206 -9.76 -5.50 5.82
CA LEU A 206 -8.33 -5.55 5.56
C LEU A 206 -8.14 -5.39 4.05
N ILE A 207 -7.33 -4.43 3.62
CA ILE A 207 -7.21 -4.11 2.20
C ILE A 207 -5.74 -3.95 1.84
N GLU A 208 -5.33 -4.59 0.75
CA GLU A 208 -4.08 -4.29 0.06
C GLU A 208 -4.32 -4.03 -1.43
N HIS A 209 -3.42 -3.26 -2.02
CA HIS A 209 -3.28 -3.13 -3.45
C HIS A 209 -2.06 -3.94 -3.90
N SER A 210 -2.23 -4.85 -4.84
CA SER A 210 -1.18 -5.67 -5.44
C SER A 210 -1.01 -5.24 -6.89
N THR A 211 0.23 -5.04 -7.30
CA THR A 211 0.57 -4.63 -8.67
C THR A 211 0.93 -5.80 -9.58
N GLY A 212 0.77 -7.03 -9.09
CA GLY A 212 1.03 -8.26 -9.85
C GLY A 212 1.83 -9.29 -9.06
N HIS A 213 2.27 -10.33 -9.76
CA HIS A 213 3.17 -11.34 -9.21
C HIS A 213 4.52 -10.72 -8.85
N ALA A 214 5.08 -11.14 -7.71
CA ALA A 214 6.44 -10.79 -7.33
C ALA A 214 7.22 -12.05 -7.00
N GLU A 215 8.20 -12.31 -7.85
CA GLU A 215 9.11 -13.42 -7.69
C GLU A 215 9.87 -13.31 -6.35
N GLY A 216 9.92 -14.42 -5.61
CA GLY A 216 10.59 -14.47 -4.31
C GLY A 216 9.90 -13.67 -3.20
N TYR A 217 8.63 -13.29 -3.38
CA TYR A 217 7.85 -12.67 -2.32
C TYR A 217 7.55 -13.67 -1.19
N HIS A 218 7.80 -13.25 0.04
CA HIS A 218 7.45 -13.97 1.25
C HIS A 218 6.66 -13.08 2.21
N HIS A 219 5.58 -13.60 2.76
CA HIS A 219 4.79 -12.90 3.78
C HIS A 219 5.47 -12.95 5.16
N VAL A 220 6.29 -13.97 5.42
CA VAL A 220 7.08 -14.06 6.64
C VAL A 220 8.41 -13.33 6.45
N ILE A 221 8.69 -12.36 7.33
CA ILE A 221 10.00 -11.74 7.46
C ILE A 221 10.83 -12.63 8.39
N ASN A 222 11.73 -13.40 7.77
CA ASN A 222 12.66 -14.25 8.49
C ASN A 222 13.74 -13.39 9.13
N LYS A 223 14.09 -13.71 10.39
CA LYS A 223 15.20 -13.09 11.09
C LYS A 223 16.40 -14.01 11.13
N ASP A 224 17.55 -13.49 10.70
CA ASP A 224 18.84 -14.17 10.84
C ASP A 224 19.33 -14.03 12.28
N GLY A 225 18.80 -14.87 13.18
CA GLY A 225 19.09 -14.86 14.61
C GLY A 225 18.03 -14.15 15.45
N ASP A 226 18.43 -13.63 16.62
CA ASP A 226 17.48 -13.04 17.57
C ASP A 226 17.23 -11.55 17.41
N VAL A 227 18.09 -10.86 16.65
CA VAL A 227 18.09 -9.41 16.57
C VAL A 227 17.48 -8.95 15.26
N LEU A 228 16.38 -8.19 15.36
CA LEU A 228 15.81 -7.49 14.22
C LEU A 228 16.73 -6.35 13.80
N ARG A 229 16.66 -6.01 12.51
CA ARG A 229 17.47 -4.94 11.90
C ARG A 229 16.57 -3.99 11.14
N SER A 230 16.76 -2.70 11.35
CA SER A 230 15.95 -1.64 10.74
C SER A 230 16.83 -0.59 10.07
N GLY A 231 16.54 -0.27 8.81
CA GLY A 231 17.13 0.85 8.09
C GLY A 231 16.24 2.08 8.17
N LEU A 232 16.74 3.15 8.79
CA LEU A 232 16.04 4.42 8.92
C LEU A 232 16.65 5.45 7.96
N HIS A 233 15.82 6.03 7.09
CA HIS A 233 16.23 6.94 6.02
C HIS A 233 15.57 8.30 6.25
N PHE A 234 16.35 9.31 6.64
CA PHE A 234 15.83 10.59 7.11
C PHE A 234 16.27 11.81 6.30
N ASP A 235 15.29 12.67 6.03
CA ASP A 235 15.51 14.09 5.85
C ASP A 235 15.37 14.81 7.19
N THR A 236 16.50 15.17 7.80
CA THR A 236 16.57 15.88 9.08
C THR A 236 15.92 17.27 9.02
N ARG A 237 15.74 17.84 7.82
CA ARG A 237 15.09 19.15 7.61
C ARG A 237 13.57 19.08 7.85
N ILE A 238 12.99 17.87 7.90
CA ILE A 238 11.59 17.68 8.27
C ILE A 238 11.33 18.11 9.70
N GLN A 239 12.33 18.18 10.57
CA GLN A 239 12.16 18.66 11.92
C GLN A 239 12.17 20.19 11.98
N LYS A 240 11.16 20.81 12.61
CA LYS A 240 11.20 22.26 12.86
C LYS A 240 12.17 22.57 14.01
N PRO A 241 12.95 23.66 13.93
CA PRO A 241 13.71 24.15 15.08
C PRO A 241 12.79 24.38 16.28
N GLY A 242 13.14 23.81 17.45
CA GLY A 242 12.37 23.93 18.69
C GLY A 242 11.20 22.94 18.84
N GLU A 243 10.96 22.06 17.88
CA GLU A 243 9.96 21.00 18.00
C GLU A 243 10.43 19.94 19.02
N THR A 244 9.66 19.76 20.10
CA THR A 244 9.99 18.82 21.19
C THR A 244 8.76 17.96 21.55
N PRO A 245 8.87 16.62 21.57
CA PRO A 245 10.02 15.83 21.14
C PRO A 245 10.23 15.92 19.62
N ALA A 246 11.47 15.72 19.20
CA ALA A 246 11.80 15.56 17.79
C ALA A 246 11.08 14.33 17.23
N ILE A 247 10.41 14.48 16.08
CA ILE A 247 9.67 13.39 15.44
C ILE A 247 10.59 12.25 15.03
N ILE A 248 11.77 12.61 14.52
CA ILE A 248 12.83 11.68 14.13
C ILE A 248 13.30 10.89 15.35
N ASP A 249 13.71 11.58 16.43
CA ASP A 249 14.18 10.93 17.65
C ASP A 249 13.11 10.01 18.28
N THR A 250 11.83 10.38 18.17
CA THR A 250 10.73 9.57 18.73
C THR A 250 10.61 8.23 18.01
N VAL A 251 10.65 8.23 16.67
CA VAL A 251 10.56 6.99 15.89
C VAL A 251 11.87 6.20 16.00
N GLN A 252 13.02 6.86 15.91
CA GLN A 252 14.32 6.21 16.07
C GLN A 252 14.43 5.53 17.45
N GLY A 253 14.12 6.24 18.53
CA GLY A 253 14.17 5.70 19.88
C GLY A 253 13.14 4.61 20.16
N LEU A 254 12.06 4.50 19.37
CA LEU A 254 11.21 3.32 19.36
C LEU A 254 11.91 2.15 18.65
N MET A 255 12.42 2.36 17.44
CA MET A 255 13.06 1.32 16.64
C MET A 255 14.26 0.70 17.35
N GLU A 256 15.07 1.51 18.03
CA GLU A 256 16.24 1.08 18.82
C GLU A 256 15.86 0.17 20.01
N ARG A 257 14.60 0.24 20.50
CA ARG A 257 14.14 -0.69 21.56
C ARG A 257 13.84 -2.09 21.03
N HIS A 258 13.61 -2.22 19.73
CA HIS A 258 13.13 -3.46 19.11
C HIS A 258 14.09 -4.04 18.07
N SER A 259 15.07 -3.27 17.61
CA SER A 259 15.96 -3.65 16.51
C SER A 259 17.29 -2.91 16.56
N ASP A 260 18.31 -3.50 15.94
CA ASP A 260 19.54 -2.82 15.56
C ASP A 260 19.22 -1.84 14.43
N VAL A 261 19.53 -0.56 14.65
CA VAL A 261 19.17 0.52 13.73
C VAL A 261 20.40 0.99 12.93
N ALA A 262 20.24 1.04 11.61
CA ALA A 262 21.14 1.74 10.70
C ALA A 262 20.49 3.05 10.24
N LEU A 263 21.09 4.19 10.58
CA LEU A 263 20.61 5.50 10.19
C LEU A 263 21.31 5.97 8.89
N ARG A 264 20.53 6.47 7.94
CA ARG A 264 21.00 7.02 6.66
C ARG A 264 20.33 8.36 6.40
N THR A 265 21.11 9.33 5.96
CA THR A 265 20.65 10.71 5.73
C THR A 265 21.03 11.22 4.34
N SER A 266 21.73 10.42 3.54
CA SER A 266 22.15 10.77 2.18
C SER A 266 21.82 9.67 1.16
N LYS A 267 21.72 10.04 -0.12
CA LYS A 267 21.51 9.10 -1.23
C LYS A 267 22.63 8.06 -1.31
N VAL A 268 23.88 8.47 -1.12
CA VAL A 268 25.05 7.58 -1.21
C VAL A 268 24.99 6.48 -0.15
N GLU A 269 24.63 6.81 1.09
CA GLU A 269 24.46 5.81 2.15
C GLU A 269 23.34 4.81 1.83
N VAL A 270 22.24 5.27 1.21
CA VAL A 270 21.14 4.38 0.78
C VAL A 270 21.61 3.47 -0.35
N GLU A 271 22.29 4.03 -1.34
CA GLU A 271 22.85 3.28 -2.47
C GLU A 271 23.80 2.18 -1.99
N GLU A 272 24.77 2.51 -1.14
CA GLU A 272 25.72 1.54 -0.59
C GLU A 272 24.99 0.37 0.09
N ALA A 273 23.97 0.67 0.90
CA ALA A 273 23.20 -0.36 1.60
C ALA A 273 22.28 -1.18 0.68
N PHE A 274 21.67 -0.54 -0.33
CA PHE A 274 20.72 -1.21 -1.20
C PHE A 274 21.44 -2.10 -2.22
N CYS A 275 22.67 -1.74 -2.61
CA CYS A 275 23.55 -2.55 -3.44
C CYS A 275 24.23 -3.69 -2.67
N ASP A 276 24.45 -3.57 -1.34
CA ASP A 276 25.16 -4.60 -0.55
C ASP A 276 24.26 -5.79 -0.17
N PRO A 277 24.47 -7.00 -0.72
CA PRO A 277 23.70 -8.20 -0.37
C PRO A 277 23.82 -8.59 1.12
N GLY A 278 24.87 -8.16 1.82
CA GLY A 278 25.04 -8.38 3.27
C GLY A 278 24.10 -7.55 4.14
N VAL A 279 23.51 -6.47 3.58
CA VAL A 279 22.49 -5.68 4.27
C VAL A 279 21.13 -6.33 4.08
N ASN A 280 20.70 -7.06 5.11
CA ASN A 280 19.39 -7.68 5.22
C ASN A 280 18.61 -7.04 6.39
N GLU A 281 18.04 -5.88 6.11
CA GLU A 281 17.13 -5.21 7.03
C GLU A 281 15.74 -5.84 6.93
N HIS A 282 15.05 -5.92 8.06
CA HIS A 282 13.70 -6.49 8.19
C HIS A 282 12.63 -5.40 8.05
N VAL A 283 13.00 -4.17 8.42
CA VAL A 283 12.18 -2.97 8.33
C VAL A 283 12.98 -1.86 7.65
N LEU A 284 12.37 -1.22 6.67
CA LEU A 284 12.85 0.01 6.06
C LEU A 284 11.87 1.12 6.45
N PHE A 285 12.36 2.22 7.01
CA PHE A 285 11.53 3.38 7.34
C PHE A 285 12.09 4.61 6.63
N PHE A 286 11.25 5.29 5.84
CA PHE A 286 11.59 6.54 5.18
C PHE A 286 10.78 7.67 5.81
N ALA A 287 11.45 8.68 6.38
CA ALA A 287 10.81 9.95 6.74
C ALA A 287 11.52 11.07 5.99
N ALA A 288 10.95 11.46 4.86
CA ALA A 288 11.65 12.25 3.84
C ALA A 288 10.73 13.20 3.07
N HIS A 289 11.31 14.20 2.42
CA HIS A 289 10.59 15.00 1.44
C HIS A 289 10.50 14.21 0.14
N GLY A 290 9.46 14.48 -0.65
CA GLY A 290 9.33 13.88 -1.96
C GLY A 290 8.51 14.74 -2.91
N SER A 291 8.43 14.27 -4.14
CA SER A 291 7.51 14.81 -5.13
C SER A 291 6.93 13.68 -5.95
N ALA A 292 5.64 13.75 -6.22
CA ALA A 292 4.93 12.83 -7.11
C ALA A 292 5.35 13.03 -8.57
N LEU A 293 5.04 12.04 -9.44
CA LEU A 293 5.13 12.20 -10.89
C LEU A 293 4.32 13.43 -11.31
N THR A 294 4.95 14.35 -12.03
CA THR A 294 4.29 15.54 -12.58
C THR A 294 4.62 15.70 -14.05
N PHE A 295 3.82 16.48 -14.77
CA PHE A 295 4.12 16.85 -16.16
C PHE A 295 4.44 18.34 -16.18
N ASP A 296 5.60 18.71 -16.72
CA ASP A 296 5.97 20.10 -16.99
C ASP A 296 6.20 20.34 -18.49
N ALA A 297 6.68 21.53 -18.85
CA ALA A 297 6.92 21.90 -20.25
C ALA A 297 7.99 21.03 -20.94
N ASN A 298 8.80 20.30 -20.18
CA ASN A 298 9.88 19.43 -20.65
C ASN A 298 9.51 17.94 -20.60
N GLY A 299 8.32 17.58 -20.10
CA GLY A 299 7.82 16.20 -20.07
C GLY A 299 7.52 15.69 -18.66
N PRO A 300 7.48 14.36 -18.46
CA PRO A 300 7.25 13.77 -17.15
C PRO A 300 8.46 13.98 -16.23
N VAL A 301 8.22 14.49 -15.03
CA VAL A 301 9.19 14.59 -13.93
C VAL A 301 8.92 13.44 -12.98
N GLU A 302 9.84 12.48 -12.93
CA GLU A 302 9.74 11.26 -12.11
C GLU A 302 9.46 11.56 -10.64
N ALA A 303 8.75 10.62 -10.01
CA ALA A 303 8.59 10.58 -8.57
C ALA A 303 9.97 10.45 -7.90
N ARG A 304 10.17 11.18 -6.79
CA ARG A 304 11.43 11.15 -6.04
C ARG A 304 11.24 11.29 -4.55
N VAL A 305 12.19 10.74 -3.81
CA VAL A 305 12.45 11.00 -2.39
C VAL A 305 13.74 11.80 -2.27
N VAL A 306 13.80 12.69 -1.29
CA VAL A 306 14.98 13.51 -1.00
C VAL A 306 15.29 13.40 0.49
N LEU A 307 16.54 13.07 0.82
CA LEU A 307 17.03 13.00 2.19
C LEU A 307 17.73 14.30 2.59
N SER A 308 18.60 14.28 3.62
CA SER A 308 19.22 15.49 4.17
C SER A 308 20.25 16.13 3.25
N ASP A 309 20.82 15.37 2.31
CA ASP A 309 21.80 15.82 1.32
C ASP A 309 21.20 16.51 0.09
N ASP A 310 19.86 16.59 0.02
CA ASP A 310 19.11 17.18 -1.09
C ASP A 310 19.24 16.44 -2.45
N GLU A 311 19.86 15.25 -2.46
CA GLU A 311 20.02 14.46 -3.67
C GLU A 311 18.75 13.62 -3.93
N PRO A 312 18.17 13.67 -5.14
CA PRO A 312 16.96 12.94 -5.47
C PRO A 312 17.22 11.44 -5.69
N ILE A 313 16.47 10.61 -4.97
CA ILE A 313 16.32 9.16 -5.18
C ILE A 313 15.05 8.91 -5.99
N ARG A 314 15.18 8.31 -7.17
CA ARG A 314 14.11 8.02 -8.14
C ARG A 314 13.89 6.52 -8.31
N SER A 315 12.87 6.14 -9.06
CA SER A 315 12.64 4.73 -9.43
C SER A 315 13.82 4.13 -10.19
N SER A 316 14.42 4.92 -11.09
CA SER A 316 15.62 4.53 -11.86
C SER A 316 16.84 4.24 -10.98
N ASP A 317 16.96 4.89 -9.82
CA ASP A 317 18.03 4.59 -8.86
C ASP A 317 17.80 3.22 -8.20
N PHE A 318 16.57 2.92 -7.76
CA PHE A 318 16.25 1.60 -7.20
C PHE A 318 16.40 0.46 -8.22
N GLU A 319 16.07 0.71 -9.49
CA GLU A 319 16.28 -0.24 -10.59
C GLU A 319 17.78 -0.53 -10.80
N TYR A 320 18.61 0.51 -10.77
CA TYR A 320 20.06 0.38 -10.84
C TYR A 320 20.61 -0.37 -9.62
N TRP A 321 20.23 -0.01 -8.40
CA TRP A 321 20.68 -0.71 -7.19
C TRP A 321 20.25 -2.18 -7.20
N ARG A 322 19.06 -2.48 -7.72
CA ARG A 322 18.61 -3.86 -7.94
C ARG A 322 19.50 -4.60 -8.94
N SER A 323 20.00 -3.96 -10.00
CA SER A 323 20.89 -4.62 -10.97
C SER A 323 22.28 -4.89 -10.42
N GLU A 324 22.76 -4.06 -9.49
CA GLU A 324 24.05 -4.25 -8.83
C GLU A 324 23.98 -5.30 -7.70
N ARG A 325 22.79 -5.55 -7.15
CA ARG A 325 22.59 -6.53 -6.08
C ARG A 325 22.48 -7.96 -6.65
N SER A 326 23.32 -8.88 -6.16
CA SER A 326 23.31 -10.29 -6.56
C SER A 326 22.04 -11.04 -6.15
N GLU A 327 21.42 -10.64 -5.05
CA GLU A 327 20.24 -11.27 -4.45
C GLU A 327 19.14 -10.24 -4.20
N ARG A 328 17.87 -10.66 -4.12
CA ARG A 328 16.78 -9.74 -3.75
C ARG A 328 16.83 -9.45 -2.25
N MET A 329 16.24 -8.34 -1.80
CA MET A 329 15.98 -8.16 -0.37
C MET A 329 15.03 -9.24 0.14
N ALA A 330 15.21 -9.67 1.39
CA ALA A 330 14.45 -10.74 2.05
C ALA A 330 13.04 -10.30 2.49
N SER A 331 12.25 -9.70 1.58
CA SER A 331 10.86 -9.28 1.82
C SER A 331 10.64 -8.34 3.02
N PRO A 332 11.48 -7.31 3.25
CA PRO A 332 11.27 -6.39 4.38
C PRO A 332 9.95 -5.64 4.30
N LEU A 333 9.46 -5.20 5.45
CA LEU A 333 8.42 -4.19 5.54
C LEU A 333 9.04 -2.82 5.24
N CYS A 334 8.57 -2.12 4.21
CA CYS A 334 8.91 -0.72 3.95
C CYS A 334 7.78 0.20 4.40
N PHE A 335 8.08 1.19 5.22
CA PHE A 335 7.13 2.16 5.72
C PHE A 335 7.55 3.56 5.27
N MET A 336 6.79 4.13 4.35
CA MET A 336 7.10 5.38 3.65
C MET A 336 6.29 6.55 4.20
N MET A 337 6.93 7.41 4.98
CA MET A 337 6.44 8.71 5.42
C MET A 337 7.06 9.83 4.60
N VAL A 338 6.72 9.83 3.31
CA VAL A 338 7.24 10.81 2.36
C VAL A 338 6.18 11.87 2.04
N CYS A 339 6.49 13.14 2.32
CA CYS A 339 5.59 14.26 2.06
C CYS A 339 5.77 14.78 0.63
N ALA A 340 4.69 14.88 -0.15
CA ALA A 340 4.72 15.33 -1.56
C ALA A 340 4.27 16.80 -1.76
N GLY A 341 4.35 17.63 -0.71
CA GLY A 341 4.13 19.08 -0.81
C GLY A 341 2.71 19.49 -1.20
N GLY A 342 1.71 18.69 -0.81
CA GLY A 342 0.28 18.93 -1.00
C GLY A 342 -0.28 18.37 -2.29
N ARG A 343 0.50 17.61 -3.06
CA ARG A 343 0.05 16.88 -4.25
C ARG A 343 -0.17 15.42 -3.89
N ALA A 344 -1.26 14.82 -4.40
CA ALA A 344 -1.65 13.49 -3.98
C ALA A 344 -0.56 12.46 -4.32
N THR A 345 -0.25 11.61 -3.35
CA THR A 345 0.85 10.63 -3.35
C THR A 345 0.62 9.31 -4.12
N PRO A 346 -0.50 9.01 -4.82
CA PRO A 346 -0.59 7.76 -5.59
C PRO A 346 0.53 7.62 -6.61
N ALA A 347 0.90 8.72 -7.28
CA ALA A 347 1.99 8.73 -8.25
C ALA A 347 3.39 8.52 -7.62
N LEU A 348 3.55 8.84 -6.32
CA LEU A 348 4.77 8.51 -5.58
C LEU A 348 4.86 6.99 -5.37
N HIS A 349 3.73 6.36 -5.02
CA HIS A 349 3.60 4.93 -4.80
C HIS A 349 3.67 4.13 -6.12
N GLU A 350 3.10 4.66 -7.19
CA GLU A 350 3.17 4.09 -8.55
C GLU A 350 4.62 4.05 -9.05
N GLY A 351 5.35 5.17 -8.92
CA GLY A 351 6.74 5.24 -9.37
C GLY A 351 7.71 4.48 -8.44
N LEU A 352 7.80 4.88 -7.18
CA LEU A 352 8.82 4.35 -6.27
C LEU A 352 8.41 3.03 -5.63
N GLY A 353 7.11 2.83 -5.39
CA GLY A 353 6.61 1.61 -4.77
C GLY A 353 6.90 0.39 -5.64
N LEU A 354 6.62 0.45 -6.95
CA LEU A 354 6.98 -0.63 -7.87
C LEU A 354 8.48 -0.94 -7.87
N ALA A 355 9.32 0.10 -7.90
CA ALA A 355 10.77 -0.07 -7.89
C ALA A 355 11.27 -0.73 -6.58
N LEU A 356 10.73 -0.34 -5.43
CA LEU A 356 11.00 -0.98 -4.14
C LEU A 356 10.50 -2.43 -4.08
N LEU A 357 9.32 -2.72 -4.60
CA LEU A 357 8.79 -4.08 -4.68
C LEU A 357 9.65 -4.96 -5.60
N ASN A 358 10.23 -4.40 -6.66
CA ASN A 358 11.18 -5.06 -7.55
C ASN A 358 12.56 -5.28 -6.90
N LEU A 359 12.97 -4.38 -6.00
CA LEU A 359 14.16 -4.55 -5.17
C LEU A 359 14.02 -5.74 -4.19
N GLY A 360 12.79 -6.08 -3.82
CA GLY A 360 12.49 -7.21 -2.94
C GLY A 360 11.72 -6.83 -1.68
N VAL A 361 11.28 -5.58 -1.51
CA VAL A 361 10.39 -5.20 -0.40
C VAL A 361 9.15 -6.09 -0.38
N GLY A 362 8.79 -6.65 0.77
CA GLY A 362 7.66 -7.57 0.89
C GLY A 362 6.32 -6.83 0.94
N CYS A 363 6.26 -5.80 1.78
CA CYS A 363 5.09 -4.97 2.01
C CYS A 363 5.52 -3.50 2.02
N LEU A 364 4.73 -2.63 1.40
CA LEU A 364 4.95 -1.19 1.48
C LEU A 364 3.73 -0.51 2.10
N VAL A 365 3.93 0.23 3.19
CA VAL A 365 2.90 1.01 3.87
C VAL A 365 3.19 2.50 3.70
N GLY A 366 2.21 3.28 3.30
CA GLY A 366 2.39 4.71 3.14
C GLY A 366 1.07 5.47 2.97
N PRO A 367 1.05 6.78 3.23
CA PRO A 367 -0.16 7.58 3.13
C PRO A 367 -0.45 8.02 1.69
N GLN A 368 -1.73 8.04 1.32
CA GLN A 368 -2.26 8.44 0.00
C GLN A 368 -2.51 9.95 -0.15
N ILE A 369 -2.30 10.69 0.92
CA ILE A 369 -2.24 12.15 0.97
C ILE A 369 -1.07 12.55 1.87
N ASP A 370 -0.66 13.81 1.81
CA ASP A 370 0.24 14.37 2.80
C ASP A 370 -0.34 14.24 4.22
N ILE A 371 0.52 14.00 5.20
CA ILE A 371 0.13 13.80 6.60
C ILE A 371 0.84 14.82 7.50
N PRO A 372 0.14 15.47 8.44
CA PRO A 372 0.77 16.33 9.42
C PRO A 372 1.82 15.57 10.23
N ARG A 373 3.00 16.18 10.42
CA ARG A 373 4.16 15.49 10.97
C ARG A 373 3.90 14.90 12.37
N LYS A 374 3.18 15.61 13.25
CA LYS A 374 2.81 15.09 14.58
C LYS A 374 1.99 13.80 14.47
N PHE A 375 0.98 13.78 13.60
CA PHE A 375 0.20 12.57 13.33
C PHE A 375 1.07 11.47 12.72
N ALA A 376 1.91 11.80 11.75
CA ALA A 376 2.82 10.85 11.11
C ALA A 376 3.72 10.13 12.12
N SER A 377 4.31 10.88 13.07
CA SER A 377 5.14 10.34 14.14
C SER A 377 4.36 9.40 15.06
N ASP A 378 3.20 9.85 15.58
CA ASP A 378 2.37 9.07 16.49
C ASP A 378 1.84 7.79 15.81
N TYR A 379 1.41 7.89 14.55
CA TYR A 379 0.94 6.75 13.76
C TYR A 379 2.07 5.73 13.56
N ALA A 380 3.25 6.18 13.10
CA ALA A 380 4.39 5.29 12.91
C ALA A 380 4.79 4.61 14.22
N CYS A 381 4.83 5.35 15.34
CA CYS A 381 5.19 4.77 16.63
C CYS A 381 4.20 3.68 17.06
N ARG A 382 2.90 3.95 17.00
CA ARG A 382 1.87 2.96 17.36
C ARG A 382 1.84 1.77 16.41
N PHE A 383 2.13 2.01 15.13
CA PHE A 383 2.24 0.95 14.14
C PHE A 383 3.38 0.00 14.50
N PHE A 384 4.59 0.53 14.72
CA PHE A 384 5.76 -0.30 14.99
C PHE A 384 5.73 -0.97 16.36
N GLU A 385 5.22 -0.30 17.40
CA GLU A 385 4.98 -0.91 18.71
C GLU A 385 4.09 -2.16 18.59
N ALA A 386 3.04 -2.10 17.76
CA ALA A 386 2.20 -3.26 17.49
C ALA A 386 2.90 -4.29 16.59
N PHE A 387 3.53 -3.85 15.50
CA PHE A 387 4.16 -4.74 14.51
C PHE A 387 5.31 -5.58 15.08
N PHE A 388 6.11 -5.01 15.98
CA PHE A 388 7.19 -5.74 16.65
C PHE A 388 6.70 -6.78 17.67
N THR A 389 5.40 -6.82 17.97
CA THR A 389 4.82 -7.93 18.73
C THR A 389 4.81 -9.19 17.85
N PRO A 390 5.45 -10.31 18.25
CA PRO A 390 5.56 -11.51 17.41
C PRO A 390 4.22 -11.99 16.84
N GLY A 391 4.22 -12.35 15.55
CA GLY A 391 3.04 -12.86 14.84
C GLY A 391 2.02 -11.78 14.45
N THR A 392 2.28 -10.51 14.77
CA THR A 392 1.40 -9.41 14.39
C THR A 392 1.55 -9.08 12.91
N ARG A 393 0.43 -9.13 12.18
CA ARG A 393 0.37 -8.86 10.75
C ARG A 393 0.10 -7.39 10.45
N VAL A 394 0.65 -6.89 9.35
CA VAL A 394 0.55 -5.48 8.93
C VAL A 394 -0.89 -4.98 8.79
N ALA A 395 -1.77 -5.69 8.06
CA ALA A 395 -3.11 -5.18 7.78
C ALA A 395 -4.00 -5.05 9.03
N PRO A 396 -4.04 -6.02 9.97
CA PRO A 396 -4.74 -5.85 11.24
C PRO A 396 -4.27 -4.61 12.03
N VAL A 397 -2.97 -4.31 12.04
CA VAL A 397 -2.43 -3.11 12.69
C VAL A 397 -2.94 -1.84 12.01
N ALA A 398 -2.80 -1.75 10.69
CA ALA A 398 -3.25 -0.57 9.93
C ALA A 398 -4.75 -0.29 10.14
N ARG A 399 -5.60 -1.33 10.07
CA ARG A 399 -7.04 -1.17 10.34
C ARG A 399 -7.32 -0.77 11.80
N LYS A 400 -6.64 -1.40 12.77
CA LYS A 400 -6.80 -1.05 14.19
C LYS A 400 -6.47 0.41 14.41
N LEU A 401 -5.41 0.93 13.79
CA LEU A 401 -5.07 2.35 13.85
C LEU A 401 -6.10 3.23 13.16
N ALA A 402 -6.59 2.84 11.98
CA ALA A 402 -7.68 3.57 11.31
C ALA A 402 -8.91 3.73 12.21
N ARG A 403 -9.30 2.66 12.94
CA ARG A 403 -10.39 2.72 13.93
C ARG A 403 -10.04 3.60 15.13
N HIS A 404 -8.88 3.37 15.74
CA HIS A 404 -8.40 4.14 16.90
C HIS A 404 -8.43 5.64 16.61
N TYR A 405 -7.86 6.07 15.49
CA TYR A 405 -7.82 7.49 15.17
C TYR A 405 -9.19 8.08 14.87
N LEU A 406 -10.08 7.33 14.21
CA LEU A 406 -11.40 7.83 13.88
C LEU A 406 -12.33 7.88 15.11
N ASP A 407 -12.31 6.84 15.94
CA ASP A 407 -13.21 6.67 17.07
C ASP A 407 -12.70 7.42 18.32
N GLU A 408 -11.41 7.31 18.63
CA GLU A 408 -10.82 7.83 19.87
C GLU A 408 -10.11 9.18 19.69
N GLN A 409 -9.60 9.48 18.50
CA GLN A 409 -8.90 10.75 18.22
C GLN A 409 -9.70 11.68 17.30
N ALA A 410 -10.91 11.29 16.90
CA ALA A 410 -11.80 12.04 16.02
C ALA A 410 -11.11 12.56 14.74
N THR A 411 -10.22 11.75 14.15
CA THR A 411 -9.50 12.07 12.91
C THR A 411 -9.50 10.90 11.93
N PRO A 412 -9.86 11.13 10.66
CA PRO A 412 -9.90 10.06 9.67
C PRO A 412 -8.54 9.81 9.02
N LEU A 413 -7.47 10.50 9.43
CA LEU A 413 -6.14 10.40 8.79
C LEU A 413 -5.56 8.98 8.78
N GLY A 414 -5.95 8.11 9.71
CA GLY A 414 -5.55 6.69 9.69
C GLY A 414 -6.06 5.93 8.46
N LEU A 415 -7.19 6.34 7.87
CA LEU A 415 -7.75 5.75 6.65
C LEU A 415 -6.96 6.12 5.39
N ALA A 416 -6.09 7.13 5.46
CA ALA A 416 -5.28 7.54 4.33
C ALA A 416 -4.08 6.62 4.09
N PHE A 417 -3.76 5.72 5.02
CA PHE A 417 -2.68 4.76 4.85
C PHE A 417 -3.13 3.60 3.96
N THR A 418 -2.32 3.29 2.95
CA THR A 418 -2.52 2.14 2.08
C THR A 418 -1.43 1.12 2.32
N LEU A 419 -1.78 -0.13 2.01
CA LEU A 419 -0.82 -1.23 1.91
C LEU A 419 -0.65 -1.56 0.43
N LEU A 420 0.59 -1.58 -0.01
CA LEU A 420 1.00 -2.16 -1.28
C LEU A 420 1.62 -3.52 -1.04
N ARG A 421 0.84 -4.56 -1.33
CA ARG A 421 1.14 -5.97 -1.06
C ARG A 421 1.42 -6.26 0.43
N GLY A 422 1.31 -7.52 0.80
CA GLY A 422 1.73 -8.03 2.10
C GLY A 422 0.81 -7.65 3.25
N LEU A 423 -0.51 -7.79 3.05
CA LEU A 423 -1.50 -7.66 4.11
C LEU A 423 -1.18 -8.53 5.34
N ASP A 424 -0.60 -9.72 5.11
CA ASP A 424 -0.24 -10.72 6.10
C ASP A 424 1.26 -10.71 6.43
N ASN A 425 1.99 -9.68 5.98
CA ASN A 425 3.40 -9.55 6.26
C ASN A 425 3.63 -9.44 7.77
N HIS A 426 4.56 -10.23 8.31
CA HIS A 426 4.85 -10.28 9.75
C HIS A 426 6.24 -10.86 10.02
N ILE A 427 6.78 -10.57 11.21
CA ILE A 427 8.03 -11.16 11.69
C ILE A 427 7.77 -12.59 12.17
N ALA A 428 8.61 -13.54 11.74
CA ALA A 428 8.54 -14.94 12.14
C ALA A 428 8.54 -15.11 13.67
N VAL A 429 7.67 -15.98 14.20
CA VAL A 429 7.58 -16.22 15.65
C VAL A 429 8.55 -17.31 16.11
N ASP A 430 8.80 -18.31 15.27
CA ASP A 430 9.61 -19.49 15.60
C ASP A 430 10.44 -19.95 14.37
N PRO A 431 11.63 -20.55 14.53
CA PRO A 431 12.44 -21.01 13.39
C PRO A 431 11.71 -22.02 12.49
N ALA A 432 10.81 -22.82 13.05
CA ALA A 432 10.01 -23.78 12.27
C ALA A 432 9.02 -23.10 11.30
N GLU A 433 8.52 -21.90 11.64
CA GLU A 433 7.70 -21.09 10.72
C GLU A 433 8.58 -20.53 9.59
N ALA A 434 9.81 -20.11 9.92
CA ALA A 434 10.79 -19.67 8.94
C ALA A 434 11.23 -20.80 7.97
N GLU A 435 11.35 -22.04 8.47
CA GLU A 435 11.69 -23.23 7.68
C GLU A 435 10.52 -23.79 6.85
N SER A 436 9.28 -23.45 7.20
CA SER A 436 8.10 -23.88 6.44
C SER A 436 7.93 -23.17 5.09
N VAL A 437 8.82 -22.21 4.79
CA VAL A 437 8.94 -21.60 3.47
C VAL A 437 9.57 -22.62 2.52
N PRO A 438 8.88 -23.04 1.44
CA PRO A 438 9.39 -24.11 0.60
C PRO A 438 10.76 -23.76 0.00
N ALA A 439 11.76 -24.59 0.29
CA ALA A 439 13.14 -24.51 -0.21
C ALA A 439 13.25 -24.51 -1.75
N GLU A 440 12.13 -24.79 -2.45
CA GLU A 440 12.03 -24.87 -3.90
C GLU A 440 12.24 -23.52 -4.61
N VAL A 441 12.13 -22.39 -3.90
CA VAL A 441 12.43 -21.05 -4.48
C VAL A 441 13.94 -20.76 -4.52
N ALA A 442 14.74 -21.34 -3.61
CA ALA A 442 16.19 -21.16 -3.57
C ALA A 442 16.92 -21.93 -4.68
N ALA A 443 16.35 -23.02 -5.18
CA ALA A 443 17.00 -23.88 -6.17
C ALA A 443 16.94 -23.35 -7.62
N THR A 444 16.06 -22.37 -7.92
CA THR A 444 15.90 -21.82 -9.27
C THR A 444 16.86 -20.67 -9.61
N GLN A 445 17.72 -20.25 -8.68
CA GLN A 445 18.69 -19.15 -8.87
C GLN A 445 20.04 -19.59 -9.47
N ALA A 446 20.23 -20.88 -9.74
CA ALA A 446 21.39 -21.36 -10.49
C ALA A 446 21.19 -21.09 -12.00
N VAL A 447 21.56 -19.90 -12.45
CA VAL A 447 21.70 -19.59 -13.88
C VAL A 447 22.76 -20.54 -14.46
N PRO A 448 22.48 -21.32 -15.52
CA PRO A 448 23.51 -22.10 -16.17
C PRO A 448 24.49 -21.13 -16.83
N GLU A 449 25.75 -21.24 -16.42
CA GLU A 449 26.91 -20.56 -17.00
C GLU A 449 26.87 -20.75 -18.53
N LYS A 450 26.42 -19.72 -19.26
CA LYS A 450 26.41 -19.74 -20.72
C LYS A 450 27.86 -19.75 -21.20
N ALA A 451 28.31 -20.91 -21.67
CA ALA A 451 29.55 -21.05 -22.41
C ALA A 451 29.62 -20.00 -23.54
N VAL A 452 30.64 -19.14 -23.46
CA VAL A 452 30.98 -18.16 -24.48
C VAL A 452 31.43 -18.91 -25.74
N PRO A 453 30.78 -18.73 -26.91
CA PRO A 453 31.26 -19.35 -28.13
C PRO A 453 32.53 -18.64 -28.60
N GLU A 454 33.59 -19.43 -28.74
CA GLU A 454 34.88 -19.05 -29.29
C GLU A 454 34.70 -18.49 -30.71
N LYS A 455 35.06 -17.21 -30.93
CA LYS A 455 34.98 -16.57 -32.24
C LYS A 455 36.01 -17.17 -33.18
N ALA A 456 35.53 -17.85 -34.23
CA ALA A 456 36.34 -18.28 -35.36
C ALA A 456 36.91 -17.07 -36.13
N VAL A 457 38.22 -17.08 -36.33
CA VAL A 457 38.99 -16.13 -37.15
C VAL A 457 38.77 -16.46 -38.65
N PRO A 458 38.39 -15.51 -39.51
CA PRO A 458 38.29 -15.78 -40.95
C PRO A 458 39.67 -15.78 -41.61
N ALA A 459 39.91 -16.83 -42.40
CA ALA A 459 41.10 -17.00 -43.22
C ALA A 459 41.17 -15.96 -44.35
N LYS A 460 42.38 -15.45 -44.59
CA LYS A 460 42.72 -14.57 -45.72
C LYS A 460 42.58 -15.32 -47.05
N ALA A 461 41.83 -14.75 -47.99
CA ALA A 461 41.86 -15.15 -49.39
C ALA A 461 43.14 -14.63 -50.06
N GLY A 462 43.93 -15.54 -50.63
CA GLY A 462 45.06 -15.25 -51.50
C GLY A 462 44.66 -15.29 -52.97
N ASN A 463 45.34 -14.47 -53.75
CA ASN A 463 45.26 -14.25 -55.20
C ASN A 463 45.16 -15.52 -56.05
N LEU A 464 44.37 -15.43 -57.13
CA LEU A 464 44.78 -15.72 -58.51
C LEU A 464 43.93 -14.91 -59.48
#